data_AF-A0A077X2T8-F1
#
_entry.id   AF-A0A077X2T8-F1
#
_cell.length_a   1.000
_cell.length_b   1.000
_cell.length_c   1.000
_cell.angle_alpha   90.00
_cell.angle_beta   90.00
_cell.angle_gamma   90.00
#
_symmetry.space_group_name_H-M   'P 1'
#
loop_
_entity.id
_entity.type
_entity.pdbx_description
1 polymer ?
#
loop_
_entity_poly.entity_id
_entity_poly.type
_entity_poly.pdbx_seq_one_letter_code
_entity_poly.pdbx_strand_id
1 'polypeptide(L)'
;MPKLKYKKHDNDDKKKKKSKKKHHRSRSPKKQRRHDRHRHRYYSPPKIYNEEPGWIPVHDQPNEEDEWRQRLFEAMADDEGHDPFYAQYDNYHVDQVHTMNDEEYREHIAQGMFRRQNAEAIAHEERRQAERERRERERQEAQERMRQEHAKMVEEQKRQEAMLRRRTAIDSREQYELKWKHVESASTILSKKEIPWPVCPGTSLSAEHVKEFVLASAKTSDETRKMVRKEQLRYHPDKFVHRVLNKFQGTDKEKTRLHEKANEVSGWLNEIWQDLAAGR
;
A
#
# COMPACT_ATOMS: atom_id res chain seq x y z
N MET A 1 13.99 -14.89 52.18
CA MET A 1 13.76 -13.76 51.25
C MET A 1 14.80 -13.81 50.13
N PRO A 2 14.42 -14.07 48.87
CA PRO A 2 15.38 -14.18 47.77
C PRO A 2 15.75 -12.80 47.20
N LYS A 3 17.04 -12.63 46.93
CA LYS A 3 17.74 -11.38 46.58
C LYS A 3 17.48 -10.97 45.12
N LEU A 4 17.03 -9.73 44.90
CA LEU A 4 16.95 -9.10 43.58
C LEU A 4 18.36 -8.91 42.98
N LYS A 5 18.59 -9.41 41.77
CA LYS A 5 19.79 -9.12 40.97
C LYS A 5 19.50 -7.97 40.01
N TYR A 6 20.18 -6.83 40.21
CA TYR A 6 20.20 -5.70 39.28
C TYR A 6 20.95 -6.09 38.00
N LYS A 7 20.32 -5.87 36.84
CA LYS A 7 20.91 -6.02 35.51
C LYS A 7 21.56 -4.68 35.11
N LYS A 8 22.89 -4.67 35.00
CA LYS A 8 23.66 -3.53 34.48
C LYS A 8 23.31 -3.29 33.01
N HIS A 9 23.00 -2.04 32.69
CA HIS A 9 23.03 -1.47 31.35
C HIS A 9 24.50 -1.22 30.98
N ASP A 10 25.01 -1.88 29.95
CA ASP A 10 26.23 -1.44 29.26
C ASP A 10 25.82 -0.52 28.12
N ASN A 11 26.34 0.69 28.20
CA ASN A 11 26.16 1.77 27.25
C ASN A 11 27.39 1.85 26.36
N ASP A 12 27.14 2.16 25.09
CA ASP A 12 28.03 2.89 24.18
C ASP A 12 29.50 2.48 24.09
N ASP A 13 29.88 1.89 22.95
CA ASP A 13 31.17 2.24 22.37
C ASP A 13 31.16 2.42 20.85
N LYS A 14 31.54 3.64 20.48
CA LYS A 14 31.62 4.21 19.14
C LYS A 14 32.75 3.56 18.35
N LYS A 15 32.47 3.00 17.16
CA LYS A 15 33.50 2.90 16.10
C LYS A 15 32.98 3.29 14.73
N LYS A 16 33.25 4.56 14.39
CA LYS A 16 33.34 5.12 13.03
C LYS A 16 34.19 4.20 12.14
N LYS A 17 33.65 3.74 11.01
CA LYS A 17 34.44 3.27 9.87
C LYS A 17 34.03 4.00 8.61
N LYS A 18 34.89 4.95 8.22
CA LYS A 18 34.97 5.54 6.88
C LYS A 18 35.45 4.44 5.92
N SER A 19 34.71 4.12 4.86
CA SER A 19 35.23 3.34 3.73
C SER A 19 34.78 3.93 2.39
N LYS A 20 35.69 4.75 1.85
CA LYS A 20 36.13 4.93 0.47
C LYS A 20 35.21 4.43 -0.68
N LYS A 21 34.84 5.41 -1.51
CA LYS A 21 34.63 5.35 -2.97
C LYS A 21 35.33 4.16 -3.65
N LYS A 22 34.58 3.40 -4.46
CA LYS A 22 35.10 2.72 -5.65
C LYS A 22 34.12 2.85 -6.81
N HIS A 23 34.58 3.54 -7.84
CA HIS A 23 34.04 3.51 -9.19
C HIS A 23 34.30 2.15 -9.81
N HIS A 24 33.27 1.50 -10.38
CA HIS A 24 33.49 0.50 -11.43
C HIS A 24 32.51 0.71 -12.58
N ARG A 25 33.13 0.88 -13.74
CA ARG A 25 32.57 0.86 -15.09
C ARG A 25 32.15 -0.57 -15.45
N SER A 26 30.96 -0.73 -16.03
CA SER A 26 30.62 -1.83 -16.92
C SER A 26 29.47 -1.36 -17.82
N ARG A 27 29.75 -0.93 -19.06
CA ARG A 27 29.74 -1.74 -20.29
C ARG A 27 28.41 -2.50 -20.51
N SER A 28 27.62 -1.89 -21.40
CA SER A 28 26.44 -2.28 -22.20
C SER A 28 26.01 -3.75 -22.27
N PRO A 29 24.72 -3.99 -22.60
CA PRO A 29 24.44 -4.31 -24.00
C PRO A 29 23.20 -3.63 -24.61
N LYS A 30 23.36 -3.41 -25.93
CA LYS A 30 22.40 -2.99 -26.95
C LYS A 30 20.97 -3.53 -26.75
N LYS A 31 19.98 -2.64 -26.87
CA LYS A 31 18.69 -2.96 -27.50
C LYS A 31 18.32 -1.84 -28.47
N GLN A 32 18.42 -2.18 -29.75
CA GLN A 32 17.78 -1.43 -30.83
C GLN A 32 16.26 -1.47 -30.62
N ARG A 33 15.62 -0.30 -30.57
CA ARG A 33 14.23 -0.15 -30.97
C ARG A 33 14.13 1.10 -31.84
N ARG A 34 14.00 0.85 -33.13
CA ARG A 34 13.56 1.80 -34.15
C ARG A 34 12.09 2.11 -33.89
N HIS A 35 11.74 3.37 -33.68
CA HIS A 35 10.41 3.98 -33.87
C HIS A 35 10.61 5.48 -33.64
N ASP A 36 9.87 6.41 -34.21
CA ASP A 36 9.26 6.48 -35.53
C ASP A 36 9.24 7.99 -35.81
N ARG A 37 9.40 8.38 -37.07
CA ARG A 37 9.49 9.78 -37.46
C ARG A 37 8.11 10.43 -37.34
N HIS A 38 7.91 11.27 -36.33
CA HIS A 38 6.93 12.35 -36.42
C HIS A 38 7.59 13.68 -36.07
N ARG A 39 8.21 14.29 -37.09
CA ARG A 39 8.51 15.72 -37.05
C ARG A 39 7.19 16.45 -37.28
N HIS A 40 6.67 17.06 -36.22
CA HIS A 40 5.71 18.15 -36.32
C HIS A 40 6.37 19.25 -37.17
N ARG A 41 5.95 19.39 -38.43
CA ARG A 41 6.26 20.57 -39.23
C ARG A 41 5.41 21.70 -38.67
N TYR A 42 5.99 22.54 -37.82
CA TYR A 42 5.46 23.87 -37.60
C TYR A 42 5.67 24.66 -38.90
N TYR A 43 4.58 25.26 -39.37
CA TYR A 43 4.58 26.25 -40.44
C TYR A 43 5.51 27.40 -40.02
N SER A 44 6.58 27.62 -40.77
CA SER A 44 7.42 28.81 -40.66
C SER A 44 6.92 29.81 -41.70
N PRO A 45 6.36 30.96 -41.30
CA PRO A 45 5.90 31.98 -42.24
C PRO A 45 7.07 32.45 -43.13
N PRO A 46 6.82 32.75 -44.42
CA PRO A 46 7.85 33.29 -45.31
C PRO A 46 8.30 34.67 -44.81
N LYS A 47 9.62 34.82 -44.61
CA LYS A 47 10.25 36.12 -44.34
C LYS A 47 10.19 36.96 -45.63
N ILE A 48 9.43 38.05 -45.61
CA ILE A 48 9.24 38.98 -46.74
C ILE A 48 10.33 40.05 -46.82
N TYR A 49 11.29 40.09 -45.88
CA TYR A 49 12.37 41.09 -45.91
C TYR A 49 13.71 40.43 -46.24
N ASN A 50 14.27 40.83 -47.38
CA ASN A 50 15.66 40.61 -47.73
C ASN A 50 16.55 41.40 -46.78
N GLU A 51 17.54 40.73 -46.19
CA GLU A 51 18.53 41.32 -45.28
C GLU A 51 19.50 42.20 -46.09
N GLU A 52 19.35 43.53 -45.98
CA GLU A 52 20.40 44.47 -46.36
C GLU A 52 21.61 44.32 -45.40
N PRO A 53 22.85 44.39 -45.90
CA PRO A 53 24.04 44.20 -45.08
C PRO A 53 24.31 45.44 -44.23
N GLY A 54 23.97 45.36 -42.95
CA GLY A 54 24.30 46.43 -41.99
C GLY A 54 23.56 46.39 -40.65
N TRP A 55 22.53 45.55 -40.49
CA TRP A 55 21.79 45.48 -39.23
C TRP A 55 22.20 44.26 -38.40
N ILE A 56 23.07 44.48 -37.42
CA ILE A 56 23.31 43.54 -36.34
C ILE A 56 22.15 43.74 -35.35
N PRO A 57 21.33 42.73 -35.05
CA PRO A 57 20.38 42.83 -33.95
C PRO A 57 21.20 43.15 -32.70
N VAL A 58 20.96 44.31 -32.09
CA VAL A 58 21.56 44.69 -30.81
C VAL A 58 21.26 43.54 -29.86
N HIS A 59 22.33 42.85 -29.46
CA HIS A 59 22.25 41.78 -28.50
C HIS A 59 21.44 42.28 -27.30
N ASP A 60 20.48 41.46 -26.88
CA ASP A 60 19.81 41.49 -25.58
C ASP A 60 20.87 41.16 -24.50
N GLN A 61 21.92 41.98 -24.44
CA GLN A 61 22.77 42.08 -23.27
C GLN A 61 21.92 42.81 -22.25
N PRO A 62 21.79 42.31 -21.02
CA PRO A 62 21.29 43.16 -19.95
C PRO A 62 22.19 44.40 -19.95
N ASN A 63 21.61 45.53 -20.32
CA ASN A 63 22.33 46.77 -20.40
C ASN A 63 22.77 47.07 -18.97
N GLU A 64 24.07 47.08 -18.70
CA GLU A 64 24.59 47.38 -17.35
C GLU A 64 24.04 48.72 -16.85
N GLU A 65 23.68 49.62 -17.77
CA GLU A 65 23.02 50.89 -17.49
C GLU A 65 21.55 50.72 -17.06
N ASP A 66 20.82 49.72 -17.57
CA ASP A 66 19.45 49.41 -17.13
C ASP A 66 19.44 48.63 -15.82
N GLU A 67 20.41 47.74 -15.59
CA GLU A 67 20.62 47.10 -14.28
C GLU A 67 21.08 48.12 -13.24
N TRP A 68 21.97 49.04 -13.61
CA TRP A 68 22.40 50.14 -12.75
C TRP A 68 21.25 51.12 -12.49
N ARG A 69 20.41 51.43 -13.49
CA ARG A 69 19.19 52.23 -13.29
C ARG A 69 18.19 51.51 -12.41
N GLN A 70 17.94 50.22 -12.61
CA GLN A 70 17.06 49.44 -11.74
C GLN A 70 17.60 49.39 -10.31
N ARG A 71 18.92 49.19 -10.14
CA ARG A 71 19.57 49.20 -8.83
C ARG A 71 19.61 50.59 -8.19
N LEU A 72 19.67 51.66 -8.99
CA LEU A 72 19.56 53.04 -8.53
C LEU A 72 18.14 53.38 -8.12
N PHE A 73 17.13 52.91 -8.87
CA PHE A 73 15.71 53.02 -8.50
C PHE A 73 15.37 52.14 -7.30
N GLU A 74 16.00 50.96 -7.15
CA GLU A 74 15.83 50.10 -5.97
C GLU A 74 16.52 50.70 -4.75
N ALA A 75 17.70 51.31 -4.90
CA ALA A 75 18.38 52.04 -3.83
C ALA A 75 17.66 53.35 -3.44
N MET A 76 17.10 54.09 -4.40
CA MET A 76 16.25 55.25 -4.12
C MET A 76 14.90 54.82 -3.54
N ALA A 77 14.32 53.70 -3.96
CA ALA A 77 13.09 53.19 -3.33
C ALA A 77 13.30 52.75 -1.88
N ASP A 78 14.53 52.34 -1.53
CA ASP A 78 14.94 52.04 -0.14
C ASP A 78 15.24 53.33 0.67
N ASP A 79 15.57 54.46 0.02
CA ASP A 79 15.98 55.73 0.67
C ASP A 79 14.90 56.86 0.61
N GLU A 80 13.93 56.79 -0.30
CA GLU A 80 12.81 57.75 -0.43
C GLU A 80 11.69 57.55 0.61
N GLY A 81 11.83 56.56 1.50
CA GLY A 81 10.82 56.23 2.51
C GLY A 81 11.08 56.77 3.92
N HIS A 82 12.20 57.45 4.18
CA HIS A 82 12.53 57.83 5.56
C HIS A 82 13.45 59.05 5.66
N ASP A 83 12.91 60.25 5.43
CA ASP A 83 13.50 61.45 6.02
C ASP A 83 13.38 61.30 7.56
N PRO A 84 14.48 61.10 8.32
CA PRO A 84 14.39 60.81 9.75
C PRO A 84 13.75 61.95 10.54
N PHE A 85 13.72 63.16 9.95
CA PHE A 85 13.20 64.35 10.58
C PHE A 85 11.69 64.56 10.35
N TYR A 86 11.14 64.08 9.22
CA TYR A 86 9.72 64.23 8.87
C TYR A 86 8.90 62.93 8.99
N ALA A 87 9.52 61.75 8.94
CA ALA A 87 8.82 60.47 9.11
C ALA A 87 8.24 60.25 10.53
N GLN A 88 8.66 61.05 11.51
CA GLN A 88 8.19 60.94 12.89
C GLN A 88 6.78 61.53 13.11
N TYR A 89 6.31 62.41 12.23
CA TYR A 89 5.02 63.10 12.42
C TYR A 89 3.92 62.74 11.42
N ASP A 90 4.24 62.25 10.22
CA ASP A 90 3.24 62.11 9.14
C ASP A 90 2.55 60.74 9.04
N ASN A 91 2.88 59.76 9.89
CA ASN A 91 2.25 58.43 9.86
C ASN A 91 1.35 58.15 11.05
N TYR A 92 0.67 59.18 11.56
CA TYR A 92 -0.56 58.96 12.31
C TYR A 92 -1.67 58.83 11.27
N HIS A 93 -2.32 57.67 11.20
CA HIS A 93 -3.64 57.54 10.58
C HIS A 93 -4.64 58.37 11.41
N VAL A 94 -4.60 59.70 11.22
CA VAL A 94 -5.33 60.69 12.02
C VAL A 94 -6.84 60.45 11.94
N ASP A 95 -7.35 59.93 10.81
CA ASP A 95 -8.78 59.73 10.58
C ASP A 95 -9.42 58.62 11.44
N GLN A 96 -8.68 57.56 11.80
CA GLN A 96 -9.22 56.51 12.69
C GLN A 96 -9.15 56.92 14.15
N VAL A 97 -8.08 57.60 14.54
CA VAL A 97 -7.82 58.01 15.92
C VAL A 97 -8.87 58.99 16.44
N HIS A 98 -9.42 59.85 15.58
CA HIS A 98 -10.45 60.82 15.97
C HIS A 98 -11.86 60.23 16.21
N THR A 99 -12.08 58.96 15.86
CA THR A 99 -13.38 58.28 16.04
C THR A 99 -13.37 57.25 17.17
N MET A 100 -12.20 56.95 17.74
CA MET A 100 -12.05 56.00 18.85
C MET A 100 -12.33 56.67 20.19
N ASN A 101 -13.00 55.97 21.10
CA ASN A 101 -13.14 56.45 22.48
C ASN A 101 -11.78 56.50 23.19
N ASP A 102 -11.63 57.34 24.21
CA ASP A 102 -10.38 57.50 24.97
C ASP A 102 -9.77 56.18 25.46
N GLU A 103 -10.61 55.20 25.83
CA GLU A 103 -10.16 53.87 26.26
C GLU A 103 -9.60 53.04 25.10
N GLU A 104 -10.29 53.05 23.96
CA GLU A 104 -9.86 52.35 22.74
C GLU A 104 -8.58 52.97 22.18
N TYR A 105 -8.44 54.30 22.28
CA TYR A 105 -7.21 55.01 21.89
C TYR A 105 -6.02 54.59 22.77
N ARG A 106 -6.22 54.47 24.09
CA ARG A 106 -5.19 53.98 25.01
C ARG A 106 -4.77 52.56 24.68
N GLU A 107 -5.72 51.67 24.43
CA GLU A 107 -5.43 50.29 24.02
C GLU A 107 -4.69 50.24 22.68
N HIS A 108 -5.07 51.07 21.70
CA HIS A 108 -4.41 51.14 20.40
C HIS A 108 -2.95 51.61 20.52
N ILE A 109 -2.69 52.68 21.30
CA ILE A 109 -1.33 53.14 21.56
C ILE A 109 -0.53 52.10 22.34
N ALA A 110 -1.12 51.47 23.35
CA ALA A 110 -0.49 50.41 24.13
C ALA A 110 -0.14 49.19 23.25
N GLN A 111 -1.04 48.75 22.37
CA GLN A 111 -0.80 47.68 21.41
C GLN A 111 0.25 48.07 20.37
N GLY A 112 0.24 49.32 19.87
CA GLY A 112 1.25 49.83 18.95
C GLY A 112 2.65 49.85 19.56
N MET A 113 2.75 50.33 20.81
CA MET A 113 4.00 50.31 21.58
C MET A 113 4.45 48.88 21.88
N PHE A 114 3.52 48.00 22.25
CA PHE A 114 3.80 46.58 22.50
C PHE A 114 4.29 45.87 21.24
N ARG A 115 3.67 46.11 20.08
CA ARG A 115 4.09 45.56 18.78
C ARG A 115 5.48 46.04 18.38
N ARG A 116 5.82 47.31 18.63
CA ARG A 116 7.16 47.86 18.34
C ARG A 116 8.22 47.31 19.29
N GLN A 117 7.95 47.27 20.60
CA GLN A 117 8.90 46.77 21.59
C GLN A 117 9.08 45.25 21.53
N ASN A 118 8.01 44.51 21.20
CA ASN A 118 8.01 43.06 21.13
C ASN A 118 8.02 42.54 19.68
N ALA A 119 8.33 43.38 18.69
CA ALA A 119 8.34 42.99 17.27
C ALA A 119 9.23 41.76 17.05
N GLU A 120 10.42 41.77 17.64
CA GLU A 120 11.38 40.66 17.57
C GLU A 120 10.87 39.42 18.31
N ALA A 121 10.21 39.58 19.46
CA ALA A 121 9.64 38.47 20.23
C ALA A 121 8.45 37.83 19.51
N ILE A 122 7.57 38.64 18.91
CA ILE A 122 6.42 38.20 18.10
C ILE A 122 6.93 37.46 16.86
N ALA A 123 7.88 38.03 16.12
CA ALA A 123 8.47 37.39 14.95
C ALA A 123 9.19 36.08 15.30
N HIS A 124 9.86 36.02 16.45
CA HIS A 124 10.48 34.80 16.94
C HIS A 124 9.44 33.73 17.32
N GLU A 125 8.36 34.10 18.01
CA GLU A 125 7.27 33.18 18.36
C GLU A 125 6.55 32.66 17.11
N GLU A 126 6.27 33.52 16.12
CA GLU A 126 5.69 33.12 14.83
C GLU A 126 6.60 32.15 14.08
N ARG A 127 7.91 32.41 14.02
CA ARG A 127 8.87 31.47 13.42
C ARG A 127 8.87 30.12 14.13
N ARG A 128 8.77 30.12 15.46
CA ARG A 128 8.67 28.89 16.26
C ARG A 128 7.35 28.17 16.04
N GLN A 129 6.24 28.88 15.90
CA GLN A 129 4.94 28.30 15.57
C GLN A 129 4.95 27.69 14.16
N ALA A 130 5.44 28.42 13.16
CA ALA A 130 5.56 27.93 11.78
C ALA A 130 6.49 26.70 11.68
N GLU A 131 7.59 26.67 12.43
CA GLU A 131 8.48 25.51 12.51
C GLU A 131 7.79 24.30 13.16
N ARG A 132 7.04 24.51 14.25
CA ARG A 132 6.25 23.48 14.92
C ARG A 132 5.19 22.89 13.99
N GLU A 133 4.45 23.75 13.29
CA GLU A 133 3.41 23.35 12.36
C GLU A 133 4.00 22.59 11.17
N ARG A 134 5.11 23.07 10.59
CA ARG A 134 5.82 22.37 9.51
C ARG A 134 6.27 20.98 9.95
N ARG A 135 6.84 20.86 11.15
CA ARG A 135 7.28 19.57 11.71
C ARG A 135 6.10 18.65 12.05
N GLU A 136 4.96 19.20 12.43
CA GLU A 136 3.74 18.42 12.65
C GLU A 136 3.16 17.90 11.33
N ARG A 137 3.06 18.75 10.30
CA ARG A 137 2.66 18.34 8.95
C ARG A 137 3.59 17.24 8.40
N GLU A 138 4.90 17.40 8.52
CA GLU A 138 5.86 16.37 8.08
C GLU A 138 5.69 15.05 8.85
N ARG A 139 5.43 15.11 10.17
CA ARG A 139 5.13 13.91 10.98
C ARG A 139 3.82 13.25 10.58
N GLN A 140 2.79 14.03 10.28
CA GLN A 140 1.50 13.53 9.82
C GLN A 140 1.63 12.86 8.45
N GLU A 141 2.31 13.51 7.50
CA GLU A 141 2.60 12.94 6.17
C GLU A 141 3.44 11.65 6.27
N ALA A 142 4.48 11.64 7.11
CA ALA A 142 5.28 10.44 7.34
C ALA A 142 4.46 9.31 7.95
N GLN A 143 3.59 9.62 8.92
CA GLN A 143 2.71 8.63 9.53
C GLN A 143 1.68 8.11 8.52
N GLU A 144 1.12 8.97 7.67
CA GLU A 144 0.18 8.56 6.63
C GLU A 144 0.84 7.68 5.59
N ARG A 145 2.05 8.03 5.12
CA ARG A 145 2.84 7.19 4.21
C ARG A 145 3.10 5.80 4.81
N MET A 146 3.52 5.74 6.07
CA MET A 146 3.73 4.47 6.78
C MET A 146 2.43 3.65 6.89
N ARG A 147 1.28 4.30 7.17
CA ARG A 147 -0.03 3.62 7.20
C ARG A 147 -0.42 3.09 5.82
N GLN A 148 -0.23 3.88 4.77
CA GLN A 148 -0.54 3.47 3.40
C GLN A 148 0.36 2.31 2.94
N GLU A 149 1.66 2.38 3.22
CA GLU A 149 2.61 1.29 2.92
C GLU A 149 2.26 0.01 3.69
N HIS A 150 1.97 0.13 4.99
CA HIS A 150 1.54 -1.01 5.79
C HIS A 150 0.22 -1.62 5.27
N ALA A 151 -0.75 -0.79 4.90
CA ALA A 151 -2.01 -1.24 4.32
C ALA A 151 -1.77 -2.02 3.01
N LYS A 152 -0.91 -1.51 2.12
CA LYS A 152 -0.52 -2.20 0.88
C LYS A 152 0.17 -3.53 1.14
N MET A 153 1.09 -3.58 2.11
CA MET A 153 1.78 -4.81 2.50
C MET A 153 0.80 -5.86 3.05
N VAL A 154 -0.14 -5.46 3.90
CA VAL A 154 -1.17 -6.36 4.44
C VAL A 154 -2.08 -6.87 3.33
N GLU A 155 -2.48 -6.01 2.40
CA GLU A 155 -3.30 -6.40 1.25
C GLU A 155 -2.56 -7.39 0.34
N GLU A 156 -1.28 -7.15 0.06
CA GLU A 156 -0.46 -8.05 -0.74
C GLU A 156 -0.28 -9.41 -0.04
N GLN A 157 0.00 -9.42 1.26
CA GLN A 157 0.08 -10.66 2.05
C GLN A 157 -1.23 -11.44 2.00
N LYS A 158 -2.38 -10.79 2.19
CA LYS A 158 -3.69 -11.43 2.06
C LYS A 158 -3.92 -12.02 0.68
N ARG A 159 -3.50 -11.30 -0.37
CA ARG A 159 -3.61 -11.77 -1.75
C ARG A 159 -2.73 -12.98 -2.02
N GLN A 160 -1.48 -12.96 -1.53
CA GLN A 160 -0.55 -14.08 -1.65
C GLN A 160 -1.06 -15.30 -0.87
N GLU A 161 -1.53 -15.11 0.36
CA GLU A 161 -2.10 -16.18 1.18
C GLU A 161 -3.34 -16.80 0.50
N ALA A 162 -4.26 -15.99 -0.01
CA ALA A 162 -5.42 -16.48 -0.76
C ALA A 162 -5.01 -17.27 -2.01
N MET A 163 -3.98 -16.83 -2.72
CA MET A 163 -3.45 -17.55 -3.89
C MET A 163 -2.84 -18.89 -3.50
N LEU A 164 -2.05 -18.92 -2.42
CA LEU A 164 -1.47 -20.16 -1.89
C LEU A 164 -2.56 -21.13 -1.42
N ARG A 165 -3.55 -20.66 -0.64
CA ARG A 165 -4.70 -21.47 -0.19
C ARG A 165 -5.45 -22.08 -1.37
N ARG A 166 -5.67 -21.30 -2.44
CA ARG A 166 -6.31 -21.79 -3.66
C ARG A 166 -5.46 -22.85 -4.36
N ARG A 167 -4.15 -22.62 -4.47
CA ARG A 167 -3.23 -23.59 -5.07
C ARG A 167 -3.21 -24.90 -4.28
N THR A 168 -3.08 -24.82 -2.96
CA THR A 168 -3.11 -26.00 -2.09
C THR A 168 -4.45 -26.74 -2.18
N ALA A 169 -5.57 -26.01 -2.33
CA ALA A 169 -6.88 -26.63 -2.54
C ALA A 169 -6.92 -27.42 -3.86
N ILE A 170 -6.39 -26.85 -4.96
CA ILE A 170 -6.29 -27.54 -6.26
C ILE A 170 -5.37 -28.78 -6.15
N ASP A 171 -4.18 -28.61 -5.58
CA ASP A 171 -3.21 -29.71 -5.43
C ASP A 171 -3.79 -30.84 -4.57
N SER A 172 -4.47 -30.51 -3.47
CA SER A 172 -5.15 -31.50 -2.61
C SER A 172 -6.25 -32.25 -3.35
N ARG A 173 -6.95 -31.57 -4.27
CA ARG A 173 -8.02 -32.15 -5.08
C ARG A 173 -7.47 -33.08 -6.16
N GLU A 174 -6.38 -32.70 -6.81
CA GLU A 174 -5.71 -33.58 -7.78
C GLU A 174 -5.22 -34.87 -7.11
N GLN A 175 -4.61 -34.74 -5.93
CA GLN A 175 -4.23 -35.90 -5.12
C GLN A 175 -5.43 -36.78 -4.74
N TYR A 176 -6.56 -36.16 -4.39
CA TYR A 176 -7.80 -36.87 -4.09
C TYR A 176 -8.34 -37.65 -5.30
N GLU A 177 -8.41 -37.05 -6.48
CA GLU A 177 -8.85 -37.73 -7.70
C GLU A 177 -7.86 -38.83 -8.12
N LEU A 178 -6.55 -38.63 -7.93
CA LEU A 178 -5.54 -39.67 -8.16
C LEU A 178 -5.73 -40.88 -7.24
N LYS A 179 -6.03 -40.66 -5.96
CA LYS A 179 -6.35 -41.74 -5.00
C LYS A 179 -7.62 -42.49 -5.41
N TRP A 180 -8.65 -41.79 -5.88
CA TRP A 180 -9.86 -42.44 -6.40
C TRP A 180 -9.57 -43.29 -7.64
N LYS A 181 -8.78 -42.79 -8.59
CA LYS A 181 -8.36 -43.58 -9.76
C LYS A 181 -7.58 -44.82 -9.34
N HIS A 182 -6.72 -44.70 -8.33
CA HIS A 182 -5.98 -45.84 -7.77
C HIS A 182 -6.92 -46.87 -7.13
N VAL A 183 -7.93 -46.45 -6.37
CA VAL A 183 -8.93 -47.37 -5.78
C VAL A 183 -9.79 -48.06 -6.85
N GLU A 184 -10.11 -47.36 -7.93
CA GLU A 184 -10.84 -47.93 -9.06
C GLU A 184 -10.02 -49.01 -9.80
N SER A 185 -8.72 -48.75 -10.03
CA SER A 185 -7.82 -49.69 -10.73
C SER A 185 -7.24 -50.80 -9.84
N ALA A 186 -7.08 -50.55 -8.54
CA ALA A 186 -6.55 -51.53 -7.60
C ALA A 186 -7.53 -52.71 -7.42
N SER A 187 -6.98 -53.91 -7.35
CA SER A 187 -7.74 -55.13 -7.04
C SER A 187 -8.03 -55.23 -5.53
N THR A 188 -7.09 -54.77 -4.71
CA THR A 188 -7.16 -54.83 -3.24
C THR A 188 -6.77 -53.50 -2.61
N ILE A 189 -7.39 -53.18 -1.47
CA ILE A 189 -7.08 -52.01 -0.63
C ILE A 189 -6.54 -52.55 0.68
N LEU A 190 -5.27 -52.25 0.97
CA LEU A 190 -4.53 -52.82 2.10
C LEU A 190 -4.67 -51.95 3.35
N SER A 191 -4.82 -50.63 3.19
CA SER A 191 -4.79 -49.70 4.32
C SER A 191 -5.96 -48.72 4.33
N LYS A 192 -6.43 -48.37 5.53
CA LYS A 192 -7.45 -47.32 5.75
C LYS A 192 -7.01 -45.95 5.19
N LYS A 193 -5.71 -45.73 5.05
CA LYS A 193 -5.11 -44.49 4.53
C LYS A 193 -5.21 -44.36 3.01
N GLU A 194 -5.43 -45.47 2.30
CA GLU A 194 -5.59 -45.50 0.85
C GLU A 194 -7.00 -45.04 0.43
N ILE A 195 -7.96 -45.07 1.36
CA ILE A 195 -9.32 -44.61 1.10
C ILE A 195 -9.28 -43.07 0.96
N PRO A 196 -9.63 -42.54 -0.22
CA PRO A 196 -9.75 -41.10 -0.40
C PRO A 196 -10.93 -40.60 0.42
N TRP A 197 -10.67 -39.67 1.35
CA TRP A 197 -11.69 -38.91 2.06
C TRP A 197 -11.75 -37.49 1.49
N PRO A 198 -12.92 -36.84 1.44
CA PRO A 198 -13.06 -35.51 0.85
C PRO A 198 -12.59 -34.43 1.84
N VAL A 199 -11.33 -34.49 2.24
CA VAL A 199 -10.70 -33.55 3.19
C VAL A 199 -9.30 -33.19 2.72
N CYS A 200 -8.85 -31.99 3.10
CA CYS A 200 -7.48 -31.56 2.87
C CYS A 200 -6.49 -32.48 3.63
N PRO A 201 -5.30 -32.75 3.05
CA PRO A 201 -4.28 -33.58 3.70
C PRO A 201 -3.82 -32.94 5.01
N GLY A 202 -3.80 -33.75 6.08
CA GLY A 202 -3.40 -33.30 7.44
C GLY A 202 -4.56 -32.90 8.35
N THR A 203 -5.79 -32.86 7.83
CA THR A 203 -6.98 -32.47 8.59
C THR A 203 -7.83 -33.68 8.99
N SER A 204 -8.48 -33.61 10.15
CA SER A 204 -9.41 -34.65 10.61
C SER A 204 -10.74 -34.62 9.85
N LEU A 205 -11.35 -35.78 9.67
CA LEU A 205 -12.67 -35.92 9.06
C LEU A 205 -13.73 -35.20 9.92
N SER A 206 -14.30 -34.11 9.41
CA SER A 206 -15.37 -33.31 10.03
C SER A 206 -16.23 -32.68 8.94
N ALA A 207 -17.51 -32.40 9.25
CA ALA A 207 -18.43 -31.73 8.34
C ALA A 207 -17.87 -30.40 7.80
N GLU A 208 -17.24 -29.60 8.66
CA GLU A 208 -16.64 -28.31 8.29
C GLU A 208 -15.52 -28.47 7.26
N HIS A 209 -14.64 -29.45 7.46
CA HIS A 209 -13.51 -29.70 6.53
C HIS A 209 -13.97 -30.29 5.20
N VAL A 210 -15.03 -31.10 5.20
CA VAL A 210 -15.65 -31.58 3.95
C VAL A 210 -16.30 -30.42 3.19
N LYS A 211 -16.99 -29.52 3.91
CA LYS A 211 -17.56 -28.31 3.33
C LYS A 211 -16.48 -27.39 2.76
N GLU A 212 -15.41 -27.15 3.51
CA GLU A 212 -14.27 -26.36 3.06
C GLU A 212 -13.63 -26.98 1.81
N PHE A 213 -13.40 -28.30 1.78
CA PHE A 213 -12.81 -28.99 0.63
C PHE A 213 -13.65 -28.87 -0.64
N VAL A 214 -14.98 -29.02 -0.52
CA VAL A 214 -15.91 -28.87 -1.66
C VAL A 214 -15.97 -27.43 -2.15
N LEU A 215 -16.03 -26.45 -1.23
CA LEU A 215 -16.15 -25.04 -1.56
C LEU A 215 -14.85 -24.44 -2.10
N ALA A 216 -13.69 -24.82 -1.54
CA ALA A 216 -12.38 -24.29 -1.93
C ALA A 216 -12.00 -24.66 -3.37
N SER A 217 -12.55 -25.75 -3.90
CA SER A 217 -12.23 -26.25 -5.24
C SER A 217 -13.06 -25.65 -6.37
N ALA A 218 -14.25 -25.11 -6.09
CA ALA A 218 -15.19 -24.71 -7.13
C ALA A 218 -15.15 -23.19 -7.35
N LYS A 219 -15.25 -22.74 -8.61
CA LYS A 219 -15.25 -21.30 -8.94
C LYS A 219 -16.67 -20.75 -8.97
N THR A 220 -17.67 -21.60 -9.19
CA THR A 220 -19.08 -21.23 -9.33
C THR A 220 -19.99 -22.13 -8.51
N SER A 221 -21.18 -21.63 -8.15
CA SER A 221 -22.20 -22.41 -7.42
C SER A 221 -22.77 -23.60 -8.22
N ASP A 222 -22.70 -23.58 -9.55
CA ASP A 222 -23.14 -24.73 -10.36
C ASP A 222 -22.07 -25.82 -10.42
N GLU A 223 -20.80 -25.45 -10.43
CA GLU A 223 -19.68 -26.39 -10.29
C GLU A 223 -19.71 -27.08 -8.93
N THR A 224 -19.92 -26.33 -7.83
CA THR A 224 -20.03 -26.94 -6.49
C THR A 224 -21.14 -27.98 -6.45
N ARG A 225 -22.33 -27.67 -6.98
CA ARG A 225 -23.45 -28.62 -7.06
C ARG A 225 -23.08 -29.87 -7.83
N LYS A 226 -22.58 -29.74 -9.07
CA LYS A 226 -22.15 -30.91 -9.87
C LYS A 226 -21.12 -31.77 -9.14
N MET A 227 -20.20 -31.13 -8.42
CA MET A 227 -19.20 -31.83 -7.61
C MET A 227 -19.82 -32.57 -6.43
N VAL A 228 -20.68 -31.91 -5.64
CA VAL A 228 -21.37 -32.56 -4.52
C VAL A 228 -22.17 -33.77 -4.99
N ARG A 229 -22.86 -33.66 -6.13
CA ARG A 229 -23.61 -34.79 -6.70
C ARG A 229 -22.69 -35.94 -7.12
N LYS A 230 -21.53 -35.65 -7.70
CA LYS A 230 -20.51 -36.67 -8.03
C LYS A 230 -19.99 -37.38 -6.79
N GLU A 231 -19.72 -36.63 -5.71
CA GLU A 231 -19.24 -37.20 -4.44
C GLU A 231 -20.34 -37.99 -3.72
N GLN A 232 -21.59 -37.53 -3.72
CA GLN A 232 -22.72 -38.29 -3.18
C GLN A 232 -22.86 -39.66 -3.84
N LEU A 233 -22.70 -39.74 -5.16
CA LEU A 233 -22.71 -41.03 -5.88
C LEU A 233 -21.53 -41.93 -5.50
N ARG A 234 -20.37 -41.35 -5.17
CA ARG A 234 -19.17 -42.10 -4.75
C ARG A 234 -19.30 -42.64 -3.33
N TYR A 235 -19.84 -41.85 -2.40
CA TYR A 235 -20.01 -42.21 -0.99
C TYR A 235 -21.40 -42.77 -0.65
N HIS A 236 -22.26 -43.01 -1.65
CA HIS A 236 -23.51 -43.71 -1.42
C HIS A 236 -23.22 -45.08 -0.78
N PRO A 237 -23.88 -45.45 0.33
CA PRO A 237 -23.52 -46.62 1.13
C PRO A 237 -23.40 -47.89 0.28
N ASP A 238 -24.36 -48.13 -0.62
CA ASP A 238 -24.35 -49.27 -1.55
C ASP A 238 -23.13 -49.28 -2.51
N LYS A 239 -22.84 -48.13 -3.15
CA LYS A 239 -21.71 -48.01 -4.09
C LYS A 239 -20.37 -48.09 -3.38
N PHE A 240 -20.28 -47.55 -2.17
CA PHE A 240 -19.09 -47.58 -1.35
C PHE A 240 -18.76 -49.01 -0.90
N VAL A 241 -19.77 -49.80 -0.51
CA VAL A 241 -19.60 -51.22 -0.17
C VAL A 241 -18.98 -51.97 -1.35
N HIS A 242 -19.59 -51.85 -2.54
CA HIS A 242 -19.17 -52.59 -3.71
C HIS A 242 -17.77 -52.19 -4.21
N ARG A 243 -17.45 -50.89 -4.19
CA ARG A 243 -16.20 -50.36 -4.78
C ARG A 243 -15.02 -50.37 -3.80
N VAL A 244 -15.27 -50.18 -2.50
CA VAL A 244 -14.23 -50.01 -1.48
C VAL A 244 -14.23 -51.16 -0.49
N LEU A 245 -15.35 -51.47 0.16
CA LEU A 245 -15.37 -52.48 1.24
C LEU A 245 -15.12 -53.91 0.75
N ASN A 246 -15.59 -54.26 -0.45
CA ASN A 246 -15.32 -55.57 -1.05
C ASN A 246 -13.83 -55.78 -1.39
N LYS A 247 -13.12 -54.70 -1.70
CA LYS A 247 -11.67 -54.74 -2.01
C LYS A 247 -10.80 -54.59 -0.75
N PHE A 248 -11.38 -54.14 0.36
CA PHE A 248 -10.66 -53.87 1.60
C PHE A 248 -10.36 -55.18 2.36
N GLN A 249 -9.08 -55.44 2.59
CA GLN A 249 -8.60 -56.67 3.26
C GLN A 249 -8.54 -56.57 4.80
N GLY A 250 -9.16 -55.56 5.41
CA GLY A 250 -9.17 -55.39 6.86
C GLY A 250 -10.21 -56.23 7.61
N THR A 251 -10.19 -56.14 8.94
CA THR A 251 -11.10 -56.87 9.83
C THR A 251 -12.55 -56.41 9.65
N ASP A 252 -13.53 -57.26 9.94
CA ASP A 252 -14.96 -56.92 9.83
C ASP A 252 -15.37 -55.71 10.69
N LYS A 253 -14.75 -55.56 11.87
CA LYS A 253 -14.87 -54.37 12.73
C LYS A 253 -14.35 -53.08 12.07
N GLU A 254 -13.42 -53.19 11.14
CA GLU A 254 -12.89 -52.04 10.41
C GLU A 254 -13.77 -51.69 9.23
N LYS A 255 -14.33 -52.70 8.55
CA LYS A 255 -15.31 -52.52 7.46
C LYS A 255 -16.56 -51.80 7.94
N THR A 256 -17.10 -52.21 9.09
CA THR A 256 -18.24 -51.55 9.75
C THR A 256 -17.94 -50.09 10.10
N ARG A 257 -16.81 -49.80 10.74
CA ARG A 257 -16.38 -48.42 11.02
C ARG A 257 -16.20 -47.56 9.76
N LEU A 258 -15.68 -48.15 8.68
CA LEU A 258 -15.53 -47.45 7.40
C LEU A 258 -16.88 -47.17 6.75
N HIS A 259 -17.82 -48.11 6.85
CA HIS A 259 -19.18 -47.96 6.38
C HIS A 259 -19.91 -46.83 7.13
N GLU A 260 -19.81 -46.80 8.47
CA GLU A 260 -20.34 -45.73 9.32
C GLU A 260 -19.79 -44.36 8.91
N LYS A 261 -18.46 -44.24 8.75
CA LYS A 261 -17.82 -42.99 8.31
C LYS A 261 -18.24 -42.56 6.90
N ALA A 262 -18.39 -43.50 5.98
CA ALA A 262 -18.89 -43.20 4.65
C ALA A 262 -20.33 -42.69 4.69
N ASN A 263 -21.16 -43.25 5.59
CA ASN A 263 -22.53 -42.80 5.81
C ASN A 263 -22.58 -41.39 6.43
N GLU A 264 -21.73 -41.09 7.42
CA GLU A 264 -21.58 -39.74 7.98
C GLU A 264 -21.20 -38.72 6.89
N VAL A 265 -20.22 -39.05 6.05
CA VAL A 265 -19.80 -38.19 4.92
C VAL A 265 -20.93 -38.01 3.92
N SER A 266 -21.69 -39.05 3.60
CA SER A 266 -22.87 -38.94 2.73
C SER A 266 -23.93 -38.01 3.32
N GLY A 267 -24.15 -38.07 4.65
CA GLY A 267 -25.01 -37.16 5.39
C GLY A 267 -24.56 -35.70 5.26
N TRP A 268 -23.29 -35.41 5.54
CA TRP A 268 -22.73 -34.05 5.41
C TRP A 268 -22.81 -33.54 3.96
N LEU A 269 -22.58 -34.39 2.97
CA LEU A 269 -22.73 -34.02 1.56
C LEU A 269 -24.19 -33.72 1.17
N ASN A 270 -25.17 -34.37 1.80
CA ASN A 270 -26.58 -34.06 1.61
C ASN A 270 -26.95 -32.71 2.25
N GLU A 271 -26.45 -32.43 3.46
CA GLU A 271 -26.62 -31.12 4.10
C GLU A 271 -26.03 -29.99 3.24
N ILE A 272 -24.80 -30.15 2.75
CA ILE A 272 -24.17 -29.17 1.84
C ILE A 272 -25.00 -28.98 0.57
N TRP A 273 -25.56 -30.06 0.01
CA TRP A 273 -26.44 -29.96 -1.16
C TRP A 273 -27.71 -29.17 -0.86
N GLN A 274 -28.35 -29.40 0.29
CA GLN A 274 -29.53 -28.67 0.71
C GLN A 274 -29.22 -27.20 1.00
N ASP A 275 -28.11 -26.89 1.69
CA ASP A 275 -27.63 -25.52 1.91
C ASP A 275 -27.46 -24.78 0.57
N LEU A 276 -26.81 -25.42 -0.40
CA LEU A 276 -26.62 -24.86 -1.72
C LEU A 276 -27.93 -24.69 -2.48
N ALA A 277 -28.94 -25.54 -2.24
CA ALA A 277 -30.26 -25.47 -2.86
C ALA A 277 -31.14 -24.37 -2.25
N ALA A 278 -31.10 -24.21 -0.92
CA ALA A 278 -31.87 -23.24 -0.16
C ALA A 278 -31.33 -21.80 -0.24
N GLY A 279 -30.03 -21.63 -0.50
CA GLY A 279 -29.40 -20.31 -0.67
C GLY A 279 -29.61 -19.65 -2.04
N ARG A 280 -30.70 -19.97 -2.76
CA ARG A 280 -31.12 -19.29 -4.00
C ARG A 280 -32.43 -18.56 -3.82
#